data_AF-A0A7S2S6L9-F1
#
_entry.id   AF-A0A7S2S6L9-F1
#
_cell.length_a   1.000
_cell.length_b   1.000
_cell.length_c   1.000
_cell.angle_alpha   90.00
_cell.angle_beta   90.00
_cell.angle_gamma   90.00
#
_symmetry.space_group_name_H-M   'P 1'
#
loop_
_entity.id
_entity.type
_entity.pdbx_description
1 polymer ?
#
loop_
_entity_poly.entity_id
_entity_poly.type
_entity_poly.pdbx_seq_one_letter_code
_entity_poly.pdbx_strand_id
1 'polypeptide(L)'
;KVNFEDGTVMSATHVIGADGKWSKVRQSFPSLNSQAKMVSCPSFGVSLFTSSVPEGWKENGTHVIKAPEECMFYVIASRLPTGGLSISMVCYDQTLEKYPWLEPPADLKTKDYGKGGWEDEYSAIPSGGNSDAALSDHLEQLFQETIPSFYDMLDKDIFKSARINHRVSWLQMSASEEGKKVSYSTEDGLVALIGDAAHAMTPSMGEGGNSAMESAVKLADAVISAMKEKQESVCSIDTLSEALVQYGLSRPLEVQPIQEMSAARNNKKPSIK
;
A
#
# COMPACT_ATOMS: atom_id res chain seq x y z
N LYS A 1 -3.66 -14.43 -24.20
CA LYS A 1 -4.15 -15.48 -23.25
C LYS A 1 -3.69 -15.10 -21.87
N VAL A 2 -4.54 -15.25 -20.86
CA VAL A 2 -4.23 -15.02 -19.44
C VAL A 2 -4.18 -16.38 -18.77
N ASN A 3 -3.06 -16.69 -18.11
CA ASN A 3 -2.88 -17.95 -17.37
C ASN A 3 -3.01 -17.65 -15.87
N PHE A 4 -3.90 -18.36 -15.19
CA PHE A 4 -4.15 -18.20 -13.76
C PHE A 4 -3.39 -19.25 -12.96
N GLU A 5 -3.28 -19.01 -11.65
CA GLU A 5 -2.54 -19.89 -10.72
C GLU A 5 -3.17 -21.27 -10.56
N ASP A 6 -4.49 -21.38 -10.71
CA ASP A 6 -5.23 -22.63 -10.70
C ASP A 6 -5.04 -23.46 -12.00
N GLY A 7 -4.19 -22.98 -12.92
CA GLY A 7 -3.92 -23.59 -14.21
C GLY A 7 -4.96 -23.27 -15.28
N THR A 8 -6.02 -22.51 -14.96
CA THR A 8 -7.00 -22.09 -15.95
C THR A 8 -6.41 -21.07 -16.92
N VAL A 9 -6.90 -21.10 -18.15
CA VAL A 9 -6.44 -20.19 -19.21
C VAL A 9 -7.65 -19.53 -19.85
N MET A 10 -7.66 -18.20 -19.86
CA MET A 10 -8.70 -17.42 -20.54
C MET A 10 -8.15 -16.67 -21.75
N SER A 11 -8.99 -16.52 -22.77
CA SER A 11 -8.74 -15.65 -23.91
C SER A 11 -9.47 -14.33 -23.67
N ALA A 12 -8.73 -13.23 -23.80
CA ALA A 12 -9.25 -11.87 -23.73
C ALA A 12 -8.52 -11.03 -24.77
N THR A 13 -9.20 -10.01 -25.28
CA THR A 13 -8.60 -9.00 -26.16
C THR A 13 -7.75 -8.02 -25.38
N HIS A 14 -8.15 -7.71 -24.14
CA HIS A 14 -7.58 -6.68 -23.28
C HIS A 14 -7.39 -7.20 -21.85
N VAL A 15 -6.42 -6.65 -21.12
CA VAL A 15 -6.16 -6.96 -19.70
C VAL A 15 -6.03 -5.67 -18.90
N ILE A 16 -6.72 -5.59 -17.77
CA ILE A 16 -6.53 -4.52 -16.78
C ILE A 16 -5.84 -5.11 -15.56
N GLY A 17 -4.62 -4.65 -15.28
CA GLY A 17 -3.89 -4.98 -14.05
C GLY A 17 -4.39 -4.13 -12.89
N ALA A 18 -5.04 -4.79 -11.93
CA ALA A 18 -5.51 -4.21 -10.66
C ALA A 18 -5.07 -5.09 -9.47
N ASP A 19 -4.01 -5.87 -9.66
CA ASP A 19 -3.51 -6.95 -8.81
C ASP A 19 -2.48 -6.48 -7.77
N GLY A 20 -2.62 -5.22 -7.33
CA GLY A 20 -1.83 -4.65 -6.23
C GLY A 20 -0.40 -4.27 -6.60
N LYS A 21 0.34 -3.79 -5.59
CA LYS A 21 1.71 -3.26 -5.71
C LYS A 21 2.66 -4.26 -6.37
N TRP A 22 2.45 -5.55 -6.14
CA TRP A 22 3.25 -6.67 -6.66
C TRP A 22 2.75 -7.22 -8.00
N SER A 23 2.01 -6.40 -8.76
CA SER A 23 1.33 -6.78 -10.00
C SER A 23 2.15 -7.72 -10.91
N LYS A 24 1.62 -8.92 -11.13
CA LYS A 24 2.12 -9.89 -12.11
C LYS A 24 1.82 -9.40 -13.52
N VAL A 25 0.71 -8.66 -13.71
CA VAL A 25 0.39 -8.02 -14.98
C VAL A 25 1.51 -7.05 -15.35
N ARG A 26 1.82 -6.05 -14.52
CA ARG A 26 2.91 -5.08 -14.78
C ARG A 26 4.23 -5.79 -15.11
N GLN A 27 4.62 -6.75 -14.28
CA GLN A 27 5.89 -7.48 -14.41
C GLN A 27 5.99 -8.30 -15.71
N SER A 28 4.86 -8.75 -16.27
CA SER A 28 4.83 -9.53 -17.51
C SER A 28 5.09 -8.69 -18.76
N PHE A 29 5.01 -7.36 -18.69
CA PHE A 29 5.20 -6.46 -19.82
C PHE A 29 6.43 -5.57 -19.60
N PRO A 30 7.55 -5.79 -20.32
CA PRO A 30 8.78 -5.00 -20.15
C PRO A 30 8.60 -3.50 -20.31
N SER A 31 7.72 -3.08 -21.23
CA SER A 31 7.39 -1.66 -21.43
C SER A 31 6.78 -1.03 -20.20
N LEU A 32 5.99 -1.76 -19.40
CA LEU A 32 5.41 -1.27 -18.15
C LEU A 32 6.36 -1.45 -16.97
N ASN A 33 7.00 -2.61 -16.85
CA ASN A 33 7.85 -2.94 -15.72
C ASN A 33 9.12 -2.08 -15.64
N SER A 34 9.74 -1.77 -16.78
CA SER A 34 10.97 -0.96 -16.83
C SER A 34 10.78 0.47 -16.30
N GLN A 35 9.54 0.96 -16.26
CA GLN A 35 9.21 2.29 -15.77
C GLN A 35 9.05 2.34 -14.24
N ALA A 36 8.91 1.20 -13.58
CA ALA A 36 8.53 1.09 -12.18
C ALA A 36 9.71 0.64 -11.32
N LYS A 37 10.11 1.49 -10.38
CA LYS A 37 11.12 1.17 -9.37
C LYS A 37 10.47 1.14 -7.99
N MET A 38 10.60 0.02 -7.30
CA MET A 38 10.19 -0.04 -5.90
C MET A 38 11.19 0.70 -5.00
N VAL A 39 10.68 1.57 -4.14
CA VAL A 39 11.48 2.36 -3.21
C VAL A 39 10.95 2.16 -1.79
N SER A 40 11.82 1.73 -0.88
CA SER A 40 11.52 1.61 0.55
C SER A 40 11.71 2.97 1.25
N CYS A 41 10.84 3.26 2.20
CA CYS A 41 10.89 4.43 3.06
C CYS A 41 11.57 4.10 4.40
N PRO A 42 12.12 5.11 5.10
CA PRO A 42 12.70 4.95 6.43
C PRO A 42 11.62 4.85 7.53
N SER A 43 10.57 4.09 7.25
CA SER A 43 9.42 3.90 8.13
C SER A 43 8.84 2.49 7.95
N PHE A 44 8.24 1.99 9.03
CA PHE A 44 7.61 0.68 9.12
C PHE A 44 6.46 0.74 10.14
N GLY A 45 5.71 -0.35 10.25
CA GLY A 45 4.55 -0.41 11.13
C GLY A 45 4.56 -1.61 12.06
N VAL A 46 3.89 -1.49 13.19
CA VAL A 46 3.41 -2.63 13.98
C VAL A 46 1.90 -2.59 13.98
N SER A 47 1.28 -3.70 13.58
CA SER A 47 -0.17 -3.86 13.60
C SER A 47 -0.58 -4.71 14.80
N LEU A 48 -1.61 -4.25 15.50
CA LEU A 48 -2.24 -4.97 16.60
C LEU A 48 -3.76 -4.93 16.44
N PHE A 49 -4.42 -5.97 16.90
CA PHE A 49 -5.87 -6.13 16.83
C PHE A 49 -6.42 -6.72 18.13
N THR A 50 -7.58 -6.24 18.55
CA THR A 50 -8.36 -6.84 19.64
C THR A 50 -9.85 -6.76 19.36
N SER A 51 -10.61 -7.70 19.94
CA SER A 51 -12.07 -7.68 19.89
C SER A 51 -12.69 -6.68 20.89
N SER A 52 -11.91 -6.24 21.89
CA SER A 52 -12.33 -5.27 22.89
C SER A 52 -12.21 -3.83 22.36
N VAL A 53 -13.11 -2.94 22.77
CA VAL A 53 -13.08 -1.52 22.42
C VAL A 53 -13.14 -0.68 23.70
N PRO A 54 -12.25 0.30 23.89
CA PRO A 54 -12.31 1.19 25.04
C PRO A 54 -13.65 1.91 25.17
N GLU A 55 -14.10 2.09 26.41
CA GLU A 55 -15.37 2.76 26.69
C GLU A 55 -15.37 4.21 26.16
N GLY A 56 -16.50 4.64 25.56
CA GLY A 56 -16.68 6.00 25.05
C GLY A 56 -16.10 6.26 23.65
N TRP A 57 -15.43 5.30 23.02
CA TRP A 57 -14.91 5.44 21.65
C TRP A 57 -16.03 5.30 20.61
N LYS A 58 -16.12 6.28 19.71
CA LYS A 58 -17.16 6.35 18.67
C LYS A 58 -16.91 5.30 17.57
N GLU A 59 -17.99 4.85 16.93
CA GLU A 59 -17.91 3.85 15.86
C GLU A 59 -17.09 4.25 14.65
N ASN A 60 -17.09 5.55 14.32
CA ASN A 60 -16.33 6.09 13.19
C ASN A 60 -15.12 6.92 13.66
N GLY A 61 -14.64 6.67 14.89
CA GLY A 61 -13.51 7.38 15.47
C GLY A 61 -12.18 6.80 14.99
N THR A 62 -11.30 7.67 14.49
CA THR A 62 -9.87 7.40 14.35
C THR A 62 -9.12 8.30 15.33
N HIS A 63 -8.32 7.69 16.18
CA HIS A 63 -7.59 8.35 17.24
C HIS A 63 -6.09 8.29 16.93
N VAL A 64 -5.39 9.41 17.10
CA VAL A 64 -3.94 9.49 16.95
C VAL A 64 -3.35 9.77 18.32
N ILE A 65 -2.52 8.85 18.81
CA ILE A 65 -1.84 8.91 20.09
C ILE A 65 -0.37 9.21 19.82
N LYS A 66 0.10 10.35 20.34
CA LYS A 66 1.50 10.78 20.20
C LYS A 66 2.31 10.23 21.37
N ALA A 67 3.35 9.46 21.07
CA ALA A 67 4.38 9.10 22.05
C ALA A 67 5.35 10.29 22.26
N PRO A 68 6.15 10.29 23.34
CA PRO A 68 7.23 11.26 23.53
C PRO A 68 8.12 11.35 22.28
N GLU A 69 8.57 12.55 21.91
CA GLU A 69 9.22 12.81 20.62
C GLU A 69 10.50 11.98 20.41
N GLU A 70 11.22 11.68 21.49
CA GLU A 70 12.41 10.83 21.51
C GLU A 70 12.12 9.37 21.13
N CYS A 71 10.87 8.93 21.20
CA CYS A 71 10.50 7.57 20.81
C CYS A 71 10.35 7.41 19.30
N MET A 72 10.15 8.52 18.56
CA MET A 72 10.06 8.52 17.10
C MET A 72 9.02 7.54 16.52
N PHE A 73 7.87 7.40 17.19
CA PHE A 73 6.70 6.72 16.65
C PHE A 73 5.42 7.43 17.08
N TYR A 74 4.31 7.10 16.43
CA TYR A 74 2.97 7.46 16.87
C TYR A 74 2.02 6.29 16.62
N VAL A 75 0.87 6.29 17.29
CA VAL A 75 -0.10 5.22 17.21
C VAL A 75 -1.40 5.75 16.61
N ILE A 76 -1.94 5.04 15.64
CA ILE A 76 -3.29 5.24 15.11
C ILE A 76 -4.17 4.11 15.62
N ALA A 77 -5.31 4.43 16.20
CA ALA A 77 -6.28 3.46 16.68
C ALA A 77 -7.66 3.75 16.09
N SER A 78 -8.25 2.74 15.46
CA SER A 78 -9.54 2.87 14.78
C SER A 78 -10.41 1.65 15.07
N ARG A 79 -11.70 1.89 15.33
CA ARG A 79 -12.65 0.80 15.51
C ARG A 79 -12.92 0.11 14.18
N LEU A 80 -13.00 -1.22 14.19
CA LEU A 80 -13.34 -1.98 12.99
C LEU A 80 -14.86 -2.03 12.78
N PRO A 81 -15.33 -2.02 11.51
CA PRO A 81 -16.76 -2.16 11.19
C PRO A 81 -17.38 -3.47 11.71
N THR A 82 -16.58 -4.52 11.82
CA THR A 82 -16.98 -5.84 12.32
C THR A 82 -16.93 -5.96 13.85
N GLY A 83 -16.63 -4.86 14.55
CA GLY A 83 -16.34 -4.86 15.99
C GLY A 83 -14.85 -5.05 16.29
N GLY A 84 -14.44 -4.59 17.47
CA GLY A 84 -13.03 -4.57 17.88
C GLY A 84 -12.27 -3.31 17.47
N LEU A 85 -10.98 -3.30 17.80
CA LEU A 85 -10.06 -2.19 17.63
C LEU A 85 -8.84 -2.64 16.81
N SER A 86 -8.49 -1.87 15.79
CA SER A 86 -7.23 -1.98 15.08
C SER A 86 -6.30 -0.87 15.53
N ILE A 87 -5.06 -1.25 15.83
CA ILE A 87 -3.99 -0.33 16.23
C ILE A 87 -2.82 -0.48 15.26
N SER A 88 -2.38 0.65 14.71
CA SER A 88 -1.19 0.75 13.88
C SER A 88 -0.19 1.69 14.55
N MET A 89 0.92 1.13 15.02
CA MET A 89 2.07 1.91 15.49
C MET A 89 2.98 2.21 14.30
N VAL A 90 3.07 3.49 13.91
CA VAL A 90 3.92 3.95 12.81
C VAL A 90 5.27 4.35 13.36
N CYS A 91 6.31 3.62 12.97
CA CYS A 91 7.67 3.76 13.45
C CYS A 91 8.56 4.36 12.36
N TYR A 92 9.44 5.28 12.72
CA TYR A 92 10.54 5.74 11.86
C TYR A 92 11.80 4.92 12.13
N ASP A 93 12.78 4.92 11.22
CA ASP A 93 14.06 4.20 11.43
C ASP A 93 14.76 4.58 12.75
N GLN A 94 14.64 5.83 13.18
CA GLN A 94 15.20 6.30 14.46
C GLN A 94 14.59 5.60 15.68
N THR A 95 13.39 5.03 15.57
CA THR A 95 12.77 4.19 16.62
C THR A 95 13.70 3.03 17.00
N LEU A 96 14.42 2.49 16.02
CA LEU A 96 15.31 1.33 16.20
C LEU A 96 16.56 1.67 17.03
N GLU A 97 16.93 2.95 17.16
CA GLU A 97 18.03 3.38 18.02
C GLU A 97 17.74 3.07 19.51
N LYS A 98 16.47 3.21 19.92
CA LYS A 98 16.02 2.93 21.28
C LYS A 98 15.40 1.53 21.42
N TYR A 99 14.75 1.05 20.38
CA TYR A 99 14.00 -0.22 20.38
C TYR A 99 14.43 -1.11 19.20
N PRO A 100 15.66 -1.65 19.21
CA PRO A 100 16.18 -2.46 18.10
C PRO A 100 15.39 -3.76 17.88
N TRP A 101 14.67 -4.25 18.89
CA TRP A 101 13.79 -5.41 18.78
C TRP A 101 12.55 -5.17 17.89
N LEU A 102 12.30 -3.92 17.47
CA LEU A 102 11.27 -3.57 16.48
C LEU A 102 11.76 -3.67 15.04
N GLU A 103 12.98 -4.13 14.79
CA GLU A 103 13.55 -4.18 13.44
C GLU A 103 12.61 -4.94 12.47
N PRO A 104 12.17 -4.28 11.38
CA PRO A 104 11.28 -4.93 10.43
C PRO A 104 11.99 -6.08 9.73
N PRO A 105 11.26 -7.14 9.34
CA PRO A 105 11.83 -8.24 8.58
C PRO A 105 12.48 -7.75 7.27
N ALA A 106 13.48 -8.50 6.82
CA ALA A 106 14.13 -8.23 5.54
C ALA A 106 13.11 -8.23 4.39
N ASP A 107 13.25 -7.27 3.48
CA ASP A 107 12.38 -7.14 2.32
C ASP A 107 12.42 -8.42 1.45
N LEU A 108 11.24 -8.86 0.99
CA LEU A 108 11.12 -10.02 0.10
C LEU A 108 11.92 -9.79 -1.19
N LYS A 109 12.62 -10.84 -1.64
CA LYS A 109 13.32 -10.79 -2.93
C LYS A 109 12.32 -10.86 -4.07
N THR A 110 12.66 -10.29 -5.22
CA THR A 110 11.78 -10.25 -6.40
C THR A 110 11.22 -11.60 -6.84
N LYS A 111 11.99 -12.67 -6.65
CA LYS A 111 11.61 -14.05 -6.98
C LYS A 111 10.65 -14.71 -5.98
N ASP A 112 10.38 -14.04 -4.87
CA ASP A 112 9.54 -14.54 -3.77
C ASP A 112 8.20 -13.79 -3.70
N TYR A 113 7.96 -12.80 -4.57
CA TYR A 113 6.67 -12.11 -4.68
C TYR A 113 5.53 -13.06 -5.06
N GLY A 114 4.42 -12.96 -4.34
CA GLY A 114 3.21 -13.77 -4.58
C GLY A 114 3.33 -15.21 -4.09
N LYS A 115 4.37 -15.56 -3.32
CA LYS A 115 4.47 -16.87 -2.65
C LYS A 115 3.78 -16.91 -1.29
N GLY A 116 3.35 -15.78 -0.73
CA GLY A 116 2.65 -15.73 0.56
C GLY A 116 1.32 -14.97 0.55
N GLY A 117 0.72 -14.73 -0.62
CA GLY A 117 -0.63 -14.17 -0.75
C GLY A 117 -0.80 -12.79 -0.13
N TRP A 118 -2.04 -12.30 0.05
CA TRP A 118 -2.31 -11.07 0.83
C TRP A 118 -1.87 -11.17 2.31
N GLU A 119 -1.43 -12.36 2.74
CA GLU A 119 -1.01 -12.68 4.10
C GLU A 119 0.48 -12.40 4.34
N ASP A 120 1.26 -12.05 3.30
CA ASP A 120 2.73 -11.85 3.36
C ASP A 120 3.23 -10.40 3.41
N GLU A 121 2.34 -9.40 3.30
CA GLU A 121 2.70 -8.02 3.68
C GLU A 121 2.88 -7.86 5.20
N TYR A 122 2.30 -8.80 5.94
CA TYR A 122 2.45 -8.99 7.36
C TYR A 122 3.34 -10.22 7.58
N SER A 123 4.13 -10.19 8.65
CA SER A 123 4.81 -11.35 9.26
C SER A 123 6.33 -11.44 9.01
N ALA A 124 7.07 -10.94 9.98
CA ALA A 124 7.88 -11.86 10.77
C ALA A 124 7.85 -11.49 12.26
N ILE A 125 8.09 -12.50 13.10
CA ILE A 125 8.65 -12.29 14.44
C ILE A 125 10.03 -11.65 14.24
N PRO A 126 10.41 -10.60 14.98
CA PRO A 126 11.70 -9.94 14.81
C PRO A 126 12.86 -10.95 14.86
N SER A 127 13.87 -10.73 14.02
CA SER A 127 15.07 -11.58 13.95
C SER A 127 15.74 -11.67 15.32
N GLY A 128 15.69 -12.85 15.94
CA GLY A 128 16.31 -13.13 17.24
C GLY A 128 15.36 -13.21 18.44
N GLY A 129 14.05 -13.00 18.26
CA GLY A 129 13.04 -13.22 19.30
C GLY A 129 12.57 -14.69 19.34
N ASN A 130 12.72 -15.36 20.49
CA ASN A 130 12.03 -16.62 20.74
C ASN A 130 10.56 -16.33 21.06
N SER A 131 9.65 -16.81 20.20
CA SER A 131 8.18 -16.83 20.35
C SER A 131 7.47 -15.46 20.38
N ASP A 132 6.24 -15.40 19.83
CA ASP A 132 5.33 -14.24 19.86
C ASP A 132 5.21 -13.57 21.25
N ALA A 133 5.46 -14.33 22.33
CA ALA A 133 5.46 -13.84 23.70
C ALA A 133 6.49 -12.72 23.96
N ALA A 134 7.72 -12.84 23.43
CA ALA A 134 8.75 -11.83 23.70
C ALA A 134 8.43 -10.47 23.05
N LEU A 135 7.85 -10.48 21.84
CA LEU A 135 7.40 -9.26 21.18
C LEU A 135 6.22 -8.62 21.93
N SER A 136 5.25 -9.46 22.35
CA SER A 136 4.11 -9.02 23.16
C SER A 136 4.58 -8.32 24.44
N ASP A 137 5.49 -8.94 25.19
CA ASP A 137 5.99 -8.41 26.47
C ASP A 137 6.73 -7.07 26.27
N HIS A 138 7.58 -6.97 25.25
CA HIS A 138 8.29 -5.72 24.95
C HIS A 138 7.33 -4.59 24.53
N LEU A 139 6.32 -4.88 23.71
CA LEU A 139 5.32 -3.89 23.31
C LEU A 139 4.46 -3.45 24.49
N GLU A 140 4.10 -4.39 25.36
CA GLU A 140 3.34 -4.09 26.57
C GLU A 140 4.12 -3.11 27.45
N GLN A 141 5.39 -3.41 27.74
CA GLN A 141 6.26 -2.53 28.51
C GLN A 141 6.44 -1.17 27.82
N LEU A 142 6.66 -1.16 26.50
CA LEU A 142 6.79 0.09 25.74
C LEU A 142 5.55 0.98 25.89
N PHE A 143 4.35 0.42 25.74
CA PHE A 143 3.11 1.16 25.83
C PHE A 143 2.86 1.67 27.25
N GLN A 144 3.15 0.83 28.25
CA GLN A 144 3.04 1.19 29.67
C GLN A 144 3.95 2.37 30.03
N GLU A 145 5.19 2.39 29.53
CA GLU A 145 6.16 3.45 29.84
C GLU A 145 5.92 4.74 29.04
N THR A 146 5.58 4.62 27.75
CA THR A 146 5.59 5.77 26.83
C THR A 146 4.22 6.42 26.64
N ILE A 147 3.15 5.64 26.75
CA ILE A 147 1.76 6.10 26.54
C ILE A 147 0.80 5.50 27.59
N PRO A 148 1.08 5.67 28.89
CA PRO A 148 0.38 4.97 29.99
C PRO A 148 -1.15 5.17 29.96
N SER A 149 -1.62 6.39 29.70
CA SER A 149 -3.06 6.65 29.63
C SER A 149 -3.76 5.88 28.52
N PHE A 150 -3.07 5.64 27.40
CA PHE A 150 -3.62 4.82 26.32
C PHE A 150 -3.51 3.34 26.69
N TYR A 151 -2.36 2.92 27.22
CA TYR A 151 -2.15 1.56 27.72
C TYR A 151 -3.27 1.13 28.68
N ASP A 152 -3.62 1.95 29.67
CA ASP A 152 -4.63 1.64 30.70
C ASP A 152 -6.03 1.37 30.11
N MET A 153 -6.33 1.91 28.92
CA MET A 153 -7.60 1.70 28.23
C MET A 153 -7.66 0.40 27.43
N LEU A 154 -6.50 -0.22 27.14
CA LEU A 154 -6.42 -1.39 26.27
C LEU A 154 -6.57 -2.69 27.05
N ASP A 155 -7.25 -3.64 26.42
CA ASP A 155 -7.15 -5.05 26.77
C ASP A 155 -5.72 -5.52 26.48
N LYS A 156 -5.04 -6.07 27.49
CA LYS A 156 -3.62 -6.47 27.41
C LYS A 156 -3.39 -7.64 26.46
N ASP A 157 -4.43 -8.43 26.18
CA ASP A 157 -4.34 -9.51 25.19
C ASP A 157 -4.09 -8.97 23.77
N ILE A 158 -4.26 -7.66 23.53
CA ILE A 158 -3.94 -7.04 22.24
C ILE A 158 -2.49 -7.26 21.81
N PHE A 159 -1.54 -7.27 22.75
CA PHE A 159 -0.12 -7.38 22.43
C PHE A 159 0.26 -8.75 21.86
N LYS A 160 -0.54 -9.79 22.17
CA LYS A 160 -0.39 -11.13 21.60
C LYS A 160 -0.69 -11.19 20.09
N SER A 161 -1.45 -10.22 19.59
CA SER A 161 -1.77 -10.11 18.15
C SER A 161 -0.70 -9.37 17.34
N ALA A 162 0.32 -8.82 18.00
CA ALA A 162 1.24 -7.89 17.37
C ALA A 162 1.99 -8.54 16.20
N ARG A 163 2.08 -7.78 15.09
CA ARG A 163 2.86 -8.15 13.91
C ARG A 163 3.67 -6.95 13.46
N ILE A 164 4.98 -7.15 13.28
CA ILE A 164 5.84 -6.15 12.64
C ILE A 164 5.67 -6.28 11.14
N ASN A 165 5.39 -5.16 10.49
CA ASN A 165 5.17 -5.08 9.06
C ASN A 165 6.50 -4.85 8.35
N HIS A 166 6.56 -5.24 7.09
CA HIS A 166 7.66 -4.86 6.22
C HIS A 166 7.79 -3.33 6.10
N ARG A 167 8.94 -2.90 5.58
CA ARG A 167 9.20 -1.48 5.33
C ARG A 167 8.14 -0.93 4.39
N VAL A 168 7.69 0.28 4.69
CA VAL A 168 6.77 1.01 3.82
C VAL A 168 7.48 1.20 2.47
N SER A 169 6.82 0.79 1.39
CA SER A 169 7.36 0.89 0.04
C SER A 169 6.34 1.42 -0.95
N TRP A 170 6.83 2.06 -2.00
CA TRP A 170 6.01 2.64 -3.06
C TRP A 170 6.67 2.45 -4.43
N LEU A 171 5.90 2.73 -5.49
CA LEU A 171 6.38 2.65 -6.88
C LEU A 171 6.79 4.04 -7.37
N GLN A 172 8.10 4.27 -7.44
CA GLN A 172 8.65 5.42 -8.16
C GLN A 172 8.57 5.14 -9.65
N MET A 173 7.85 6.01 -10.37
CA MET A 173 7.67 5.88 -11.81
C MET A 173 8.61 6.82 -12.55
N SER A 174 9.31 6.31 -13.56
CA SER A 174 10.17 7.10 -14.45
C SER A 174 10.09 6.57 -15.87
N ALA A 175 10.21 7.43 -16.87
CA ALA A 175 10.24 6.99 -18.25
C ALA A 175 11.40 6.02 -18.49
N SER A 176 11.17 5.00 -19.32
CA SER A 176 12.18 3.97 -19.62
C SER A 176 13.33 4.50 -20.49
N GLU A 177 13.11 5.58 -21.23
CA GLU A 177 14.04 6.18 -22.19
C GLU A 177 13.90 7.70 -22.18
N GLU A 178 14.99 8.39 -22.54
CA GLU A 178 15.01 9.85 -22.64
C GLU A 178 14.03 10.35 -23.72
N GLY A 179 13.15 11.30 -23.35
CA GLY A 179 12.11 11.83 -24.23
C GLY A 179 10.78 11.07 -24.25
N LYS A 180 10.69 9.89 -23.62
CA LYS A 180 9.41 9.20 -23.40
C LYS A 180 8.72 9.71 -22.14
N LYS A 181 7.39 9.55 -22.10
CA LYS A 181 6.57 9.79 -20.90
C LYS A 181 6.27 8.47 -20.22
N VAL A 182 6.01 8.53 -18.91
CA VAL A 182 5.46 7.37 -18.21
C VAL A 182 4.08 7.04 -18.79
N SER A 183 3.80 5.76 -18.96
CA SER A 183 2.49 5.25 -19.37
C SER A 183 2.02 4.12 -18.46
N TYR A 184 0.73 4.13 -18.12
CA TYR A 184 0.05 3.01 -17.46
C TYR A 184 -0.61 2.04 -18.45
N SER A 185 -0.32 2.13 -19.74
CA SER A 185 -0.73 1.14 -20.75
C SER A 185 0.44 0.70 -21.63
N THR A 186 0.29 -0.44 -22.27
CA THR A 186 1.14 -0.81 -23.42
C THR A 186 0.88 0.13 -24.60
N GLU A 187 1.86 0.25 -25.51
CA GLU A 187 1.78 1.13 -26.68
C GLU A 187 0.65 0.75 -27.63
N ASP A 188 0.30 -0.54 -27.70
CA ASP A 188 -0.80 -1.09 -28.48
C ASP A 188 -2.17 -1.04 -27.76
N GLY A 189 -2.19 -0.55 -26.52
CA GLY A 189 -3.41 -0.43 -25.73
C GLY A 189 -4.03 -1.76 -25.30
N LEU A 190 -3.37 -2.90 -25.47
CA LEU A 190 -3.93 -4.20 -25.07
C LEU A 190 -3.91 -4.43 -23.56
N VAL A 191 -3.07 -3.70 -22.84
CA VAL A 191 -2.94 -3.80 -21.38
C VAL A 191 -2.92 -2.42 -20.74
N ALA A 192 -3.66 -2.25 -19.66
CA ALA A 192 -3.60 -1.05 -18.80
C ALA A 192 -3.48 -1.43 -17.32
N LEU A 193 -2.95 -0.52 -16.51
CA LEU A 193 -2.77 -0.67 -15.06
C LEU A 193 -3.62 0.37 -14.31
N ILE A 194 -4.22 -0.03 -13.20
CA ILE A 194 -4.94 0.85 -12.27
C ILE A 194 -4.55 0.54 -10.82
N GLY A 195 -4.81 1.48 -9.91
CA GLY A 195 -4.53 1.30 -8.48
C GLY A 195 -3.05 1.02 -8.22
N ASP A 196 -2.77 0.25 -7.17
CA ASP A 196 -1.42 -0.06 -6.74
C ASP A 196 -0.58 -0.80 -7.80
N ALA A 197 -1.22 -1.46 -8.77
CA ALA A 197 -0.51 -2.06 -9.90
C ALA A 197 0.18 -0.99 -10.76
N ALA A 198 -0.38 0.22 -10.85
CA ALA A 198 0.16 1.36 -11.58
C ALA A 198 0.94 2.33 -10.70
N HIS A 199 0.40 2.64 -9.51
CA HIS A 199 0.79 3.82 -8.74
C HIS A 199 0.74 3.60 -7.23
N ALA A 200 1.17 2.44 -6.76
CA ALA A 200 1.30 2.18 -5.32
C ALA A 200 2.08 3.30 -4.63
N MET A 201 1.53 3.79 -3.53
CA MET A 201 2.03 4.95 -2.81
C MET A 201 2.12 4.65 -1.32
N THR A 202 2.80 5.52 -0.59
CA THR A 202 2.90 5.35 0.86
C THR A 202 1.59 5.75 1.54
N PRO A 203 1.26 5.19 2.73
CA PRO A 203 -0.01 5.48 3.41
C PRO A 203 -0.05 6.87 4.08
N SER A 204 1.04 7.64 4.04
CA SER A 204 1.20 8.91 4.78
C SER A 204 0.22 10.02 4.42
N MET A 205 -0.47 9.89 3.29
CA MET A 205 -1.53 10.81 2.84
C MET A 205 -2.92 10.16 2.81
N GLY A 206 -3.02 8.83 2.93
CA GLY A 206 -4.31 8.13 2.80
C GLY A 206 -4.93 8.19 1.39
N GLU A 207 -4.16 8.53 0.36
CA GLU A 207 -4.68 8.79 -0.99
C GLU A 207 -4.69 7.58 -1.93
N GLY A 208 -4.14 6.43 -1.52
CA GLY A 208 -4.02 5.25 -2.39
C GLY A 208 -5.38 4.76 -2.88
N GLY A 209 -6.33 4.57 -1.96
CA GLY A 209 -7.68 4.13 -2.30
C GLY A 209 -8.44 5.12 -3.20
N ASN A 210 -8.37 6.42 -2.87
CA ASN A 210 -8.99 7.47 -3.69
C ASN A 210 -8.39 7.50 -5.10
N SER A 211 -7.06 7.45 -5.20
CA SER A 211 -6.34 7.46 -6.47
C SER A 211 -6.65 6.24 -7.33
N ALA A 212 -6.87 5.07 -6.71
CA ALA A 212 -7.29 3.85 -7.39
C ALA A 212 -8.71 3.96 -7.95
N MET A 213 -9.66 4.45 -7.16
CA MET A 213 -11.04 4.69 -7.60
C MET A 213 -11.09 5.72 -8.74
N GLU A 214 -10.35 6.82 -8.61
CA GLU A 214 -10.27 7.83 -9.65
C GLU A 214 -9.65 7.27 -10.94
N SER A 215 -8.61 6.42 -10.84
CA SER A 215 -8.07 5.71 -12.00
C SER A 215 -9.13 4.85 -12.70
N ALA A 216 -9.97 4.14 -11.96
CA ALA A 216 -11.05 3.34 -12.56
C ALA A 216 -12.08 4.22 -13.29
N VAL A 217 -12.46 5.36 -12.71
CA VAL A 217 -13.37 6.32 -13.35
C VAL A 217 -12.75 6.93 -14.60
N LYS A 218 -11.50 7.41 -14.52
CA LYS A 218 -10.77 7.99 -15.66
C LYS A 218 -10.62 7.00 -16.81
N LEU A 219 -10.40 5.73 -16.49
CA LEU A 219 -10.34 4.67 -17.50
C LEU A 219 -11.70 4.45 -18.17
N ALA A 220 -12.78 4.38 -17.39
CA ALA A 220 -14.13 4.27 -17.94
C ALA A 220 -14.50 5.50 -18.81
N ASP A 221 -14.15 6.70 -18.36
CA ASP A 221 -14.39 7.94 -19.10
C ASP A 221 -13.63 7.97 -20.43
N ALA A 222 -12.39 7.47 -20.48
CA ALA A 222 -11.63 7.35 -21.71
C ALA A 222 -12.34 6.43 -22.73
N VAL A 223 -12.86 5.27 -22.27
CA VAL A 223 -13.62 4.34 -23.11
C VAL A 223 -14.91 4.97 -23.62
N ILE A 224 -15.69 5.61 -22.73
CA ILE A 224 -16.93 6.29 -23.09
C ILE A 224 -16.69 7.41 -24.10
N SER A 225 -15.60 8.17 -23.93
CA SER A 225 -15.26 9.27 -24.83
C SER A 225 -14.88 8.76 -26.21
N ALA A 226 -14.00 7.75 -26.30
CA ALA A 226 -13.61 7.14 -27.56
C ALA A 226 -14.82 6.53 -28.32
N MET A 227 -15.73 5.86 -27.61
CA MET A 227 -16.97 5.35 -28.20
C MET A 227 -17.85 6.47 -28.77
N LYS A 228 -17.99 7.59 -28.04
CA LYS A 228 -18.79 8.74 -28.50
C LYS A 228 -18.18 9.38 -29.74
N GLU A 229 -16.86 9.58 -29.76
CA GLU A 229 -16.15 10.16 -30.90
C GLU A 229 -16.32 9.33 -32.17
N LYS A 230 -16.31 8.00 -32.02
CA LYS A 230 -16.51 7.05 -33.13
C LYS A 230 -17.98 6.70 -33.40
N GLN A 231 -18.91 7.26 -32.63
CA GLN A 231 -20.35 7.01 -32.72
C GLN A 231 -20.71 5.51 -32.58
N GLU A 232 -19.98 4.79 -31.72
CA GLU A 232 -20.18 3.37 -31.46
C GLU A 232 -21.19 3.14 -30.34
N SER A 233 -22.18 2.25 -30.58
CA SER A 233 -23.11 1.78 -29.55
C SER A 233 -22.55 0.59 -28.75
N VAL A 234 -21.58 -0.13 -29.31
CA VAL A 234 -20.84 -1.23 -28.68
C VAL A 234 -19.35 -0.97 -28.92
N CYS A 235 -18.55 -1.01 -27.86
CA CYS A 235 -17.12 -0.72 -27.94
C CYS A 235 -16.41 -1.75 -28.83
N SER A 236 -15.80 -1.29 -29.91
CA SER A 236 -14.93 -2.13 -30.73
C SER A 236 -13.57 -2.38 -30.03
N ILE A 237 -12.84 -3.39 -30.50
CA ILE A 237 -11.49 -3.70 -29.99
C ILE A 237 -10.58 -2.49 -30.20
N ASP A 238 -10.60 -1.89 -31.39
CA ASP A 238 -9.74 -0.75 -31.72
C ASP A 238 -10.07 0.48 -30.86
N THR A 239 -11.36 0.74 -30.62
CA THR A 239 -11.81 1.80 -29.70
C THR A 239 -11.32 1.57 -28.28
N LEU A 240 -11.37 0.32 -27.80
CA LEU A 240 -10.88 0.00 -26.45
C LEU A 240 -9.36 0.17 -26.36
N SER A 241 -8.60 -0.31 -27.35
CA SER A 241 -7.14 -0.13 -27.42
C SER A 241 -6.77 1.35 -27.37
N GLU A 242 -7.40 2.18 -28.21
CA GLU A 242 -7.15 3.63 -28.23
C GLU A 242 -7.48 4.28 -26.89
N ALA A 243 -8.60 3.92 -26.27
CA ALA A 243 -9.00 4.43 -24.96
C ALA A 243 -8.00 4.06 -23.86
N LEU A 244 -7.49 2.81 -23.85
CA LEU A 244 -6.50 2.38 -22.87
C LEU A 244 -5.19 3.17 -23.04
N VAL A 245 -4.77 3.48 -24.27
CA VAL A 245 -3.61 4.35 -24.55
C VAL A 245 -3.85 5.77 -24.07
N GLN A 246 -5.02 6.36 -24.34
CA GLN A 246 -5.34 7.72 -23.88
C GLN A 246 -5.32 7.82 -22.35
N TYR A 247 -5.91 6.85 -21.66
CA TYR A 247 -5.83 6.75 -20.20
C TYR A 247 -4.38 6.56 -19.73
N GLY A 248 -3.65 5.63 -20.36
CA GLY A 248 -2.28 5.26 -19.99
C GLY A 248 -1.33 6.44 -20.02
N LEU A 249 -1.49 7.35 -21.00
CA LEU A 249 -0.65 8.54 -21.16
C LEU A 249 -1.07 9.73 -20.29
N SER A 250 -2.36 9.84 -19.95
CA SER A 250 -2.89 10.97 -19.19
C SER A 250 -2.79 10.77 -17.68
N ARG A 251 -3.14 9.58 -17.18
CA ARG A 251 -3.26 9.33 -15.74
C ARG A 251 -1.96 9.50 -14.95
N PRO A 252 -0.76 9.10 -15.45
CA PRO A 252 0.48 9.30 -14.72
C PRO A 252 0.75 10.77 -14.34
N LEU A 253 0.33 11.72 -15.19
CA LEU A 253 0.53 13.15 -14.96
C LEU A 253 -0.22 13.67 -13.73
N GLU A 254 -1.36 13.05 -13.42
CA GLU A 254 -2.22 13.45 -12.30
C GLU A 254 -1.78 12.79 -10.98
N VAL A 255 -1.37 11.51 -11.02
CA VAL A 255 -1.13 10.72 -9.81
C VAL A 255 0.32 10.70 -9.34
N GLN A 256 1.32 10.83 -10.23
CA GLN A 256 2.73 10.82 -9.82
C GLN A 256 3.06 11.90 -8.78
N PRO A 257 2.61 13.16 -8.90
CA PRO A 257 2.85 14.16 -7.87
C PRO A 257 2.30 13.73 -6.50
N ILE A 258 1.17 13.02 -6.47
CA ILE A 258 0.56 12.49 -5.23
C ILE A 258 1.44 11.38 -4.64
N GLN A 259 1.91 10.44 -5.46
CA GLN A 259 2.84 9.39 -5.03
C GLN A 259 4.10 10.00 -4.39
N GLU A 260 4.73 10.94 -5.07
CA GLU A 260 5.95 11.61 -4.62
C GLU A 260 5.74 12.41 -3.34
N MET A 261 4.63 13.15 -3.23
CA MET A 261 4.26 13.86 -2.00
C MET A 261 4.06 12.90 -0.82
N SER A 262 3.42 11.75 -1.05
CA SER A 262 3.23 10.73 -0.01
C SER A 262 4.59 10.21 0.47
N ALA A 263 5.49 9.88 -0.45
CA ALA A 263 6.83 9.40 -0.12
C ALA A 263 7.64 10.44 0.65
N ALA A 264 7.59 11.70 0.21
CA ALA A 264 8.28 12.81 0.87
C ALA A 264 7.83 13.02 2.33
N ARG A 265 6.56 12.74 2.67
CA ARG A 265 6.08 12.82 4.06
C ARG A 265 6.67 11.74 4.97
N ASN A 266 7.07 10.58 4.44
CA ASN A 266 7.75 9.56 5.24
C ASN A 266 9.20 9.94 5.57
N ASN A 267 9.82 10.81 4.78
CA ASN A 267 11.19 11.28 5.00
C ASN A 267 11.29 12.51 5.90
N LYS A 268 10.16 13.17 6.22
CA LYS A 268 10.14 14.34 7.10
C LYS A 268 9.97 13.87 8.55
N LYS A 269 10.82 14.39 9.45
CA LYS A 269 10.54 14.32 10.90
C LYS A 269 9.11 14.83 11.13
N PRO A 270 8.29 14.14 11.94
CA PRO A 270 6.94 14.60 12.21
C PRO A 270 6.98 15.97 12.92
N SER A 271 6.84 17.05 12.16
CA SER A 271 6.48 18.36 12.69
C SER A 271 4.97 18.49 12.61
N ILE A 272 4.28 17.80 13.51
CA ILE A 272 2.84 17.97 13.66
C ILE A 272 2.66 19.17 14.61
N LYS A 273 2.18 20.29 14.04
CA LYS A 273 1.73 21.46 14.81
C LYS A 273 0.40 21.17 15.52
#